data_AF-A0A9E3MRH4-F1
#
_entry.id   AF-A0A9E3MRH4-F1
#
_cell.length_a   1.000
_cell.length_b   1.000
_cell.length_c   1.000
_cell.angle_alpha   90.00
_cell.angle_beta   90.00
_cell.angle_gamma   90.00
#
_symmetry.space_group_name_H-M   'P 1'
#
loop_
_entity.id
_entity.type
_entity.pdbx_description
1 polymer ?
#
loop_
_entity_poly.entity_id
_entity_poly.type
_entity_poly.pdbx_seq_one_letter_code
_entity_poly.pdbx_strand_id
1 'polypeptide(L)'
;MAVPIRTAVAALCASLAAALLTTAPAQAAQAGQAGQHDQTWSLSAGAHAPRAQVTLDDATGTLSLAVSRDGRTVIEPSPVGIVTEQADLSKDLRFLHRKSRTVKERYRTKSGKRLDRLVRMNETRLSFAT
;
A
#
# COMPACT_ATOMS: atom_id res chain seq x y z
N MET A 1 62.18 3.57 -4.82
CA MET A 1 61.47 2.41 -4.23
C MET A 1 60.35 2.02 -5.17
N ALA A 2 60.51 0.91 -5.89
CA ALA A 2 59.54 0.41 -6.86
C ALA A 2 58.50 -0.45 -6.12
N VAL A 3 57.22 -0.07 -6.18
CA VAL A 3 56.12 -0.87 -5.64
C VAL A 3 55.84 -2.00 -6.63
N PRO A 4 55.88 -3.28 -6.22
CA PRO A 4 55.67 -4.40 -7.13
C PRO A 4 54.20 -4.46 -7.57
N ILE A 5 53.96 -4.47 -8.89
CA ILE A 5 52.66 -4.42 -9.58
C ILE A 5 51.62 -5.43 -9.03
N ARG A 6 52.06 -6.51 -8.39
CA ARG A 6 51.21 -7.55 -7.79
C ARG A 6 50.43 -7.09 -6.55
N THR A 7 50.91 -6.10 -5.79
CA THR A 7 50.19 -5.57 -4.62
C THR A 7 49.15 -4.51 -4.99
N ALA A 8 49.27 -3.89 -6.17
CA ALA A 8 48.30 -2.91 -6.66
C ALA A 8 46.98 -3.55 -7.12
N VAL A 9 47.03 -4.76 -7.71
CA VAL A 9 45.85 -5.47 -8.22
C VAL A 9 44.97 -5.99 -7.08
N ALA A 10 45.57 -6.51 -6.00
CA ALA A 10 44.82 -7.00 -4.85
C ALA A 10 44.07 -5.88 -4.10
N ALA A 11 44.67 -4.70 -3.98
CA ALA A 11 44.02 -3.53 -3.38
C ALA A 11 42.85 -3.02 -4.23
N LEU A 12 42.94 -3.14 -5.57
CA LEU A 12 41.87 -2.74 -6.49
C LEU A 12 40.69 -3.72 -6.49
N CYS A 13 40.93 -5.03 -6.35
CA CYS A 13 39.86 -6.02 -6.24
C CYS A 13 39.14 -5.95 -4.88
N ALA A 14 39.86 -5.66 -3.80
CA ALA A 14 39.27 -5.51 -2.46
C ALA A 14 38.36 -4.28 -2.36
N SER A 15 38.73 -3.16 -3.01
CA SER A 15 37.88 -1.97 -3.07
C SER A 15 36.64 -2.16 -3.95
N LEU A 16 36.76 -2.91 -5.04
CA LEU A 16 35.62 -3.22 -5.92
C LEU A 16 34.60 -4.18 -5.25
N ALA A 17 35.06 -5.16 -4.46
CA ALA A 17 34.19 -6.07 -3.73
C ALA A 17 33.44 -5.37 -2.57
N ALA A 18 34.07 -4.40 -1.89
CA ALA A 18 33.44 -3.63 -0.84
C ALA A 18 32.34 -2.68 -1.37
N ALA A 19 32.47 -2.20 -2.61
CA ALA A 19 31.45 -1.35 -3.25
C ALA A 19 30.21 -2.14 -3.73
N LEU A 20 30.34 -3.45 -3.96
CA LEU A 20 29.23 -4.31 -4.39
C LEU A 20 28.33 -4.78 -3.23
N LEU A 21 28.80 -4.71 -1.99
CA LEU A 21 28.06 -5.13 -0.79
C LEU A 21 27.26 -3.99 -0.13
N THR A 22 27.45 -2.75 -0.55
CA THR A 22 26.74 -1.56 -0.01
C THR A 22 25.63 -1.05 -0.92
N THR A 23 25.33 -1.75 -2.02
CA THR A 23 24.11 -1.49 -2.79
C THR A 23 22.91 -1.89 -1.96
N ALA A 24 22.40 -0.94 -1.18
CA ALA A 24 21.08 -1.01 -0.59
C ALA A 24 20.09 -1.43 -1.69
N PRO A 25 19.12 -2.31 -1.40
CA PRO A 25 18.11 -2.65 -2.38
C PRO A 25 17.50 -1.35 -2.88
N ALA A 26 17.41 -1.19 -4.19
CA ALA A 26 16.65 -0.14 -4.82
C ALA A 26 15.19 -0.27 -4.33
N GLN A 27 14.87 0.41 -3.24
CA GLN A 27 13.51 0.80 -2.96
C GLN A 27 13.11 1.63 -4.16
N ALA A 28 12.14 1.13 -4.93
CA ALA A 28 11.49 1.91 -5.96
C ALA A 28 11.06 3.22 -5.30
N ALA A 29 11.83 4.27 -5.55
CA ALA A 29 11.53 5.60 -5.09
C ALA A 29 10.12 5.89 -5.58
N GLN A 30 9.22 6.11 -4.65
CA GLN A 30 7.91 6.65 -4.92
C GLN A 30 8.14 7.96 -5.68
N ALA A 31 8.01 7.89 -7.00
CA ALA A 31 8.13 9.02 -7.88
C ALA A 31 6.93 9.93 -7.60
N GLY A 32 7.17 10.95 -6.77
CA GLY A 32 6.23 12.02 -6.47
C GLY A 32 6.02 12.14 -4.97
N GLN A 33 6.67 13.14 -4.36
CA GLN A 33 6.16 13.89 -3.19
C GLN A 33 7.17 15.00 -2.83
N ALA A 34 7.24 16.01 -3.70
CA ALA A 34 7.60 17.35 -3.27
C ALA A 34 6.28 18.11 -3.09
N GLY A 35 5.79 18.17 -1.84
CA GLY A 35 4.74 19.10 -1.41
C GLY A 35 3.28 18.58 -1.39
N GLN A 36 2.96 17.59 -0.54
CA GLN A 36 1.62 17.37 0.07
C GLN A 36 1.70 16.10 0.94
N HIS A 37 1.15 16.14 2.17
CA HIS A 37 1.23 15.03 3.12
C HIS A 37 0.07 14.03 2.95
N ASP A 38 -0.07 13.42 1.78
CA ASP A 38 -1.17 12.48 1.53
C ASP A 38 -1.23 11.36 2.60
N GLN A 39 -2.41 11.19 3.21
CA GLN A 39 -2.60 10.15 4.21
C GLN A 39 -2.89 8.82 3.53
N THR A 40 -2.12 7.79 3.88
CA THR A 40 -2.19 6.48 3.22
C THR A 40 -2.42 5.36 4.22
N TRP A 41 -3.38 4.47 3.95
CA TRP A 41 -3.67 3.28 4.75
C TRP A 41 -3.55 2.00 3.90
N SER A 42 -2.67 1.10 4.33
CA SER A 42 -2.53 -0.24 3.73
C SER A 42 -3.34 -1.28 4.50
N LEU A 43 -4.08 -2.11 3.77
CA LEU A 43 -4.99 -3.13 4.27
C LEU A 43 -4.64 -4.49 3.66
N SER A 44 -4.53 -5.53 4.48
CA SER A 44 -4.29 -6.90 4.03
C SER A 44 -4.89 -7.93 4.99
N ALA A 45 -5.27 -9.09 4.44
CA ALA A 45 -5.73 -10.24 5.20
C ALA A 45 -4.65 -11.35 5.35
N GLY A 46 -3.49 -11.22 4.70
CA GLY A 46 -2.42 -12.21 4.73
C GLY A 46 -1.43 -12.05 3.57
N ALA A 47 -0.39 -12.90 3.53
CA ALA A 47 0.72 -12.77 2.58
C ALA A 47 0.30 -12.79 1.09
N HIS A 48 -0.64 -13.66 0.73
CA HIS A 48 -1.13 -13.86 -0.65
C HIS A 48 -2.56 -13.34 -0.86
N ALA A 49 -3.10 -12.64 0.14
CA ALA A 49 -4.39 -11.97 0.02
C ALA A 49 -4.26 -10.71 -0.84
N PRO A 50 -5.35 -10.24 -1.47
CA PRO A 50 -5.38 -8.90 -2.02
C PRO A 50 -4.97 -7.87 -0.97
N ARG A 51 -4.13 -6.92 -1.37
CA ARG A 51 -3.73 -5.76 -0.57
C ARG A 51 -4.44 -4.54 -1.12
N ALA A 52 -5.21 -3.88 -0.28
CA ALA A 52 -5.84 -2.61 -0.62
C ALA A 52 -5.02 -1.46 -0.03
N GLN A 53 -4.95 -0.35 -0.75
CA GLN A 53 -4.38 0.91 -0.31
C GLN A 53 -5.44 1.98 -0.48
N VAL A 54 -5.71 2.71 0.60
CA VAL A 54 -6.58 3.89 0.57
C VAL A 54 -5.71 5.11 0.77
N THR A 55 -5.84 6.11 -0.10
CA THR A 55 -5.11 7.36 0.00
C THR A 55 -6.10 8.53 0.08
N LEU A 56 -5.87 9.45 1.00
CA LEU A 56 -6.52 10.76 1.07
C LEU A 56 -5.54 11.79 0.52
N ASP A 57 -5.96 12.47 -0.54
CA ASP A 57 -5.27 13.64 -1.07
C ASP A 57 -5.55 14.84 -0.15
N ASP A 58 -4.52 15.36 0.50
CA ASP A 58 -4.65 16.43 1.51
C ASP A 58 -5.05 17.78 0.89
N ALA A 59 -4.86 17.96 -0.42
CA ALA A 59 -5.13 19.20 -1.13
C ALA A 59 -6.61 19.32 -1.53
N THR A 60 -7.18 18.20 -1.95
CA THR A 60 -8.54 18.11 -2.52
C THR A 60 -9.52 17.41 -1.60
N GLY A 61 -9.04 16.70 -0.57
CA GLY A 61 -9.86 15.85 0.28
C GLY A 61 -10.49 14.68 -0.48
N THR A 62 -9.89 14.24 -1.60
CA THR A 62 -10.39 13.12 -2.41
C THR A 62 -9.82 11.80 -1.89
N LEU A 63 -10.64 10.76 -1.83
CA LEU A 63 -10.19 9.40 -1.52
C LEU A 63 -9.91 8.61 -2.79
N SER A 64 -8.85 7.81 -2.80
CA SER A 64 -8.60 6.81 -3.82
C SER A 64 -8.37 5.42 -3.22
N LEU A 65 -8.77 4.38 -3.97
CA LEU A 65 -8.55 2.97 -3.66
C LEU A 65 -7.67 2.35 -4.74
N ALA A 66 -6.57 1.72 -4.34
CA ALA A 66 -5.76 0.85 -5.18
C ALA A 66 -5.76 -0.57 -4.61
N VAL A 67 -5.65 -1.58 -5.46
CA VAL A 67 -5.56 -2.99 -5.05
C VAL A 67 -4.45 -3.70 -5.81
N SER A 68 -3.59 -4.40 -5.08
CA SER A 68 -2.57 -5.29 -5.63
C SER A 68 -2.72 -6.71 -5.10
N ARG A 69 -2.19 -7.68 -5.84
CA ARG A 69 -2.08 -9.07 -5.38
C ARG A 69 -0.78 -9.68 -5.88
N ASP A 70 -0.01 -10.26 -4.97
CA ASP A 70 1.28 -10.89 -5.29
C ASP A 70 2.19 -9.98 -6.13
N GLY A 71 2.24 -8.69 -5.78
CA GLY A 71 3.06 -7.67 -6.46
C GLY A 71 2.50 -7.13 -7.77
N ARG A 72 1.35 -7.63 -8.23
CA ARG A 72 0.69 -7.16 -9.46
C ARG A 72 -0.47 -6.23 -9.14
N THR A 73 -0.58 -5.12 -9.86
CA THR A 73 -1.76 -4.25 -9.77
C THR A 73 -2.99 -4.97 -10.31
N VAL A 74 -4.08 -4.91 -9.55
CA VAL A 74 -5.40 -5.43 -9.90
C VAL A 74 -6.38 -4.27 -10.12
N ILE A 75 -6.26 -3.23 -9.29
CA ILE A 75 -6.99 -1.97 -9.41
C ILE A 75 -5.96 -0.86 -9.26
N GLU A 76 -5.78 -0.05 -10.31
CA GLU A 76 -4.99 1.18 -10.25
C GLU A 76 -5.65 2.18 -9.30
N PRO A 77 -4.91 3.15 -8.72
CA PRO A 77 -5.49 4.19 -7.86
C PRO A 77 -6.72 4.83 -8.50
N SER A 78 -7.88 4.57 -7.92
CA SER A 78 -9.18 4.98 -8.48
C SER A 78 -9.94 5.79 -7.44
N PRO A 79 -10.44 7.00 -7.78
CA PRO A 79 -11.16 7.83 -6.83
C PRO A 79 -12.44 7.14 -6.36
N VAL A 80 -12.78 7.32 -5.09
CA VAL A 80 -14.00 6.82 -4.45
C VAL A 80 -14.70 7.96 -3.72
N GLY A 81 -16.02 7.99 -3.83
CA GLY A 81 -16.84 9.06 -3.29
C GLY A 81 -18.27 8.95 -3.76
N ILE A 82 -19.17 9.72 -3.15
CA ILE A 82 -20.57 9.80 -3.55
C ILE A 82 -21.02 11.26 -3.62
N VAL A 83 -21.78 11.60 -4.64
CA VAL A 83 -22.47 12.89 -4.74
C VAL A 83 -23.95 12.65 -4.44
N THR A 84 -24.50 13.42 -3.52
CA THR A 84 -25.89 13.33 -3.09
C THR A 84 -26.59 14.68 -3.33
N GLU A 85 -27.92 14.73 -3.20
CA GLU A 85 -28.67 15.99 -3.29
C GLU A 85 -28.25 17.01 -2.21
N GLN A 86 -27.78 16.52 -1.06
CA GLN A 86 -27.48 17.33 0.12
C GLN A 86 -26.01 17.73 0.22
N ALA A 87 -25.11 16.91 -0.32
CA ALA A 87 -23.67 17.08 -0.18
C ALA A 87 -22.88 16.33 -1.26
N ASP A 88 -21.72 16.88 -1.61
CA ASP A 88 -20.67 16.21 -2.35
C ASP A 88 -19.68 15.58 -1.36
N LEU A 89 -19.73 14.25 -1.20
CA LEU A 89 -18.83 13.47 -0.35
C LEU A 89 -17.74 12.78 -1.18
N SER A 90 -17.39 13.34 -2.34
CA SER A 90 -16.29 12.86 -3.19
C SER A 90 -14.98 13.63 -2.99
N LYS A 91 -15.04 14.75 -2.27
CA LYS A 91 -13.93 15.69 -2.04
C LYS A 91 -14.09 16.38 -0.68
N ASP A 92 -13.13 17.24 -0.35
CA ASP A 92 -13.10 18.03 0.88
C ASP A 92 -13.19 17.19 2.17
N LEU A 93 -12.87 15.89 2.08
CA LEU A 93 -12.91 14.98 3.21
C LEU A 93 -11.71 15.20 4.13
N ARG A 94 -11.99 15.38 5.41
CA ARG A 94 -11.02 15.37 6.49
C ARG A 94 -11.12 14.07 7.27
N PHE A 95 -10.00 13.37 7.38
CA PHE A 95 -9.91 12.15 8.19
C PHE A 95 -10.18 12.45 9.67
N LEU A 96 -11.00 11.62 10.31
CA LEU A 96 -11.34 11.72 11.73
C LEU A 96 -10.64 10.63 12.54
N HIS A 97 -10.92 9.38 12.23
CA HIS A 97 -10.38 8.24 12.97
C HIS A 97 -10.50 6.94 12.17
N ARG A 98 -9.74 5.95 12.62
CA ARG A 98 -9.71 4.59 12.08
C ARG A 98 -10.08 3.59 13.13
N LYS A 99 -10.86 2.56 12.74
CA LYS A 99 -11.11 1.36 13.55
C LYS A 99 -10.88 0.11 12.71
N SER A 100 -10.26 -0.90 13.29
CA SER A 100 -10.03 -2.19 12.63
C SER A 100 -10.49 -3.35 13.50
N ARG A 101 -10.97 -4.42 12.88
CA ARG A 101 -11.31 -5.68 13.57
C ARG A 101 -11.20 -6.87 12.63
N THR A 102 -11.00 -8.06 13.19
CA THR A 102 -11.20 -9.31 12.46
C THR A 102 -12.66 -9.73 12.57
N VAL A 103 -13.25 -10.17 11.46
CA VAL A 103 -14.62 -10.69 11.38
C VAL A 103 -14.55 -12.17 11.06
N LYS A 104 -15.27 -12.98 11.84
CA LYS A 104 -15.47 -14.42 11.59
C LYS A 104 -16.94 -14.74 11.79
N GLU A 105 -17.63 -15.05 10.70
CA GLU A 105 -19.07 -15.25 10.70
C GLU A 105 -19.45 -16.58 10.07
N ARG A 106 -20.52 -17.19 10.57
CA ARG A 106 -21.16 -18.37 9.98
C ARG A 106 -22.63 -18.05 9.74
N TYR A 107 -23.09 -18.24 8.51
CA TYR A 107 -24.50 -18.06 8.16
C TYR A 107 -24.95 -19.12 7.16
N ARG A 108 -26.27 -19.32 7.10
CA ARG A 108 -26.92 -20.25 6.18
C ARG A 108 -27.80 -19.50 5.19
N THR A 109 -27.60 -19.75 3.90
CA THR A 109 -28.47 -19.21 2.83
C THR A 109 -29.59 -20.20 2.50
N LYS A 110 -30.70 -19.70 1.94
CA LYS A 110 -31.82 -20.55 1.51
C LYS A 110 -31.56 -21.24 0.16
N SER A 111 -30.71 -20.65 -0.67
CA SER A 111 -30.35 -21.14 -2.00
C SER A 111 -28.90 -20.79 -2.35
N GLY A 112 -28.41 -21.31 -3.48
CA GLY A 112 -27.08 -21.03 -4.04
C GLY A 112 -26.15 -22.25 -4.07
N LYS A 113 -24.94 -22.07 -4.61
CA LYS A 113 -23.95 -23.15 -4.79
C LYS A 113 -23.53 -23.83 -3.47
N ARG A 114 -23.61 -23.12 -2.35
CA ARG A 114 -23.34 -23.60 -0.99
C ARG A 114 -24.28 -22.91 -0.02
N LEU A 115 -24.91 -23.69 0.86
CA LEU A 115 -25.88 -23.21 1.83
C LEU A 115 -25.21 -22.75 3.13
N ASP A 116 -24.23 -23.51 3.64
CA ASP A 116 -23.48 -23.14 4.83
C ASP A 116 -22.23 -22.35 4.45
N ARG A 117 -22.10 -21.14 5.00
CA ARG A 117 -20.99 -20.23 4.71
C ARG A 117 -20.22 -19.91 5.97
N LEU A 118 -18.90 -19.90 5.83
CA LEU A 118 -17.96 -19.39 6.81
C LEU A 118 -17.21 -18.25 6.15
N VAL A 119 -17.30 -17.06 6.74
CA VAL A 119 -16.62 -15.85 6.26
C VAL A 119 -15.56 -15.44 7.27
N ARG A 120 -14.36 -15.15 6.77
CA ARG A 120 -13.25 -14.58 7.55
C ARG A 120 -12.71 -13.39 6.78
N MET A 121 -12.65 -12.23 7.42
CA MET A 121 -12.10 -11.02 6.80
C MET A 121 -11.47 -10.11 7.87
N ASN A 122 -10.61 -9.20 7.41
CA ASN A 122 -10.18 -8.05 8.18
C ASN A 122 -11.01 -6.85 7.73
N GLU A 123 -11.66 -6.18 8.67
CA GLU A 123 -12.45 -4.98 8.43
C GLU A 123 -11.67 -3.76 8.93
N THR A 124 -11.52 -2.75 8.08
CA THR A 124 -11.05 -1.42 8.48
C THR A 124 -12.10 -0.40 8.08
N ARG A 125 -12.47 0.46 9.05
CA ARG A 125 -13.33 1.61 8.86
C ARG A 125 -12.49 2.87 9.02
N LEU A 126 -12.56 3.73 8.02
CA LEU A 126 -11.98 5.06 8.01
C LEU A 126 -13.16 6.04 8.04
N SER A 127 -13.18 6.93 9.02
CA SER A 127 -14.25 7.90 9.20
C SER A 127 -13.78 9.28 8.76
N PHE A 128 -14.63 10.00 8.04
CA PHE A 128 -14.34 11.32 7.46
C PHE A 128 -15.46 12.30 7.75
N ALA A 129 -15.16 13.59 7.69
CA ALA A 129 -16.13 14.69 7.66
C ALA A 129 -15.74 15.70 6.59
N THR A 130 -16.73 16.43 6.07
CA THR A 130 -16.54 17.65 5.28
C THR A 130 -16.53 18.86 6.22
#